data_AF-A0A2N5YLM8-F1
#
_entry.id   AF-A0A2N5YLM8-F1
#
_cell.length_a   1.000
_cell.length_b   1.000
_cell.length_c   1.000
_cell.angle_alpha   90.00
_cell.angle_beta   90.00
_cell.angle_gamma   90.00
#
_symmetry.space_group_name_H-M   'P 1'
#
loop_
_entity.id
_entity.type
_entity.pdbx_description
1 polymer ?
#
loop_
_entity_poly.entity_id
_entity_poly.type
_entity_poly.pdbx_seq_one_letter_code
_entity_poly.pdbx_strand_id
1 'polypeptide(L)'
;TMSEKMTPQENFQFLNTYYSKIGPVIRHHSGFIDKYIGDGIMALFPEVPDDALDAAIEMQRRIRRFNSIFSKRFKFNVKSGIGIHTGSLILGMVGEEKRIDTTVISDAVNLASRMEGLTKIYKNNIIISEETYKKLESPEDYYCRYLDTVQVKGRKNPVTVLEVLNGLSPKILELKIKTKDMYENAISLYMEEETQKAQKLLAEVLKINPYDTPAKLLLQKMEQGDLSCK
;
A
#
# COMPACT_ATOMS: atom_id res chain seq x y z
N THR A 1 12.97 -13.56 3.80
CA THR A 1 12.37 -12.38 4.49
C THR A 1 13.30 -11.84 5.56
N MET A 2 13.07 -10.64 6.12
CA MET A 2 13.98 -10.01 7.11
C MET A 2 14.26 -10.89 8.34
N SER A 3 13.26 -11.70 8.72
CA SER A 3 13.33 -12.72 9.77
C SER A 3 14.38 -13.82 9.55
N GLU A 4 14.86 -14.04 8.32
CA GLU A 4 15.89 -15.05 8.01
C GLU A 4 17.31 -14.61 8.38
N LYS A 5 17.53 -13.30 8.59
CA LYS A 5 18.86 -12.73 8.92
C LYS A 5 19.05 -12.46 10.40
N MET A 6 18.04 -12.75 11.23
CA MET A 6 18.03 -12.53 12.67
C MET A 6 17.99 -13.85 13.40
N THR A 7 18.52 -13.88 14.62
CA THR A 7 18.19 -14.96 15.57
C THR A 7 16.69 -14.88 15.93
N PRO A 8 16.05 -15.99 16.34
CA PRO A 8 14.66 -15.99 16.78
C PRO A 8 14.38 -14.95 17.88
N GLN A 9 15.30 -14.77 18.83
CA GLN A 9 15.21 -13.80 19.92
C GLN A 9 15.26 -12.36 19.41
N GLU A 10 16.18 -12.04 18.50
CA GLU A 10 16.26 -10.72 17.87
C GLU A 10 15.00 -10.40 17.06
N ASN A 11 14.49 -11.38 16.31
CA ASN A 11 13.26 -11.23 15.54
C ASN A 11 12.06 -10.96 16.46
N PHE A 12 11.92 -11.72 17.55
CA PHE A 12 10.85 -11.50 18.53
C PHE A 12 10.95 -10.12 19.20
N GLN A 13 12.15 -9.69 19.59
CA GLN A 13 12.37 -8.35 20.15
C GLN A 13 12.06 -7.25 19.14
N PHE A 14 12.47 -7.44 17.89
CA PHE A 14 12.19 -6.53 16.79
C PHE A 14 10.67 -6.38 16.57
N LEU A 15 9.93 -7.48 16.44
CA LEU A 15 8.49 -7.46 16.21
C LEU A 15 7.75 -6.76 17.34
N ASN A 16 8.06 -7.07 18.59
CA ASN A 16 7.44 -6.38 19.74
C ASN A 16 7.76 -4.89 19.75
N THR A 17 9.00 -4.51 19.43
CA THR A 17 9.39 -3.11 19.32
C THR A 17 8.59 -2.41 18.20
N TYR A 18 8.50 -3.03 17.03
CA TYR A 18 7.74 -2.51 15.89
C TYR A 18 6.25 -2.35 16.23
N TYR A 19 5.61 -3.38 16.78
CA TYR A 19 4.21 -3.35 17.20
C TYR A 19 3.94 -2.29 18.27
N SER A 20 4.86 -2.07 19.21
CA SER A 20 4.73 -1.01 20.22
C SER A 20 4.70 0.41 19.63
N LYS A 21 5.25 0.62 18.43
CA LYS A 21 5.27 1.93 17.75
C LYS A 21 4.08 2.13 16.81
N ILE A 22 3.63 1.06 16.18
CA ILE A 22 2.57 1.08 15.17
C ILE A 22 1.18 0.91 15.78
N GLY A 23 1.01 -0.02 16.72
CA GLY A 23 -0.29 -0.31 17.32
C GLY A 23 -1.00 0.91 17.94
N PRO A 24 -0.29 1.83 18.63
CA PRO A 24 -0.91 3.06 19.11
C PRO A 24 -1.39 4.01 18.00
N VAL A 25 -0.80 3.99 16.80
CA VAL A 25 -1.31 4.79 15.66
C VAL A 25 -2.70 4.32 15.27
N ILE A 26 -2.87 3.00 15.12
CA ILE A 26 -4.15 2.39 14.71
C ILE A 26 -5.27 2.85 15.65
N ARG A 27 -5.04 2.75 16.96
CA ARG A 27 -6.02 3.16 17.98
C ARG A 27 -6.25 4.67 18.05
N HIS A 28 -5.24 5.47 17.73
CA HIS A 28 -5.36 6.92 17.74
C HIS A 28 -6.31 7.42 16.65
N HIS A 29 -6.30 6.75 15.50
CA HIS A 29 -7.20 7.00 14.37
C HIS A 29 -8.37 6.02 14.37
N SER A 30 -9.00 5.81 15.54
CA SER A 30 -10.26 5.05 15.69
C SER A 30 -10.28 3.59 15.18
N GLY A 31 -9.14 3.02 14.84
CA GLY A 31 -9.02 1.63 14.40
C GLY A 31 -8.70 0.68 15.54
N PHE A 32 -8.86 -0.62 15.28
CA PHE A 32 -8.41 -1.67 16.18
C PHE A 32 -7.67 -2.78 15.43
N ILE A 33 -6.79 -3.48 16.15
CA ILE A 33 -6.03 -4.60 15.59
C ILE A 33 -6.90 -5.86 15.73
N ASP A 34 -7.24 -6.46 14.59
CA ASP A 34 -7.92 -7.77 14.55
C ASP A 34 -6.92 -8.88 14.86
N LYS A 35 -5.79 -8.92 14.14
CA LYS A 35 -4.73 -9.92 14.37
C LYS A 35 -3.36 -9.51 13.84
N TYR A 36 -2.33 -10.16 14.35
CA TYR A 36 -0.97 -10.15 13.81
C TYR A 36 -0.78 -11.36 12.89
N ILE A 37 -0.21 -11.15 11.69
CA ILE A 37 -0.02 -12.19 10.67
C ILE A 37 1.46 -12.20 10.27
N GLY A 38 2.28 -13.01 10.95
CA GLY A 38 3.74 -12.99 10.77
C GLY A 38 4.33 -11.66 11.24
N ASP A 39 4.84 -10.86 10.30
CA ASP A 39 5.32 -9.48 10.48
C ASP A 39 4.28 -8.41 10.06
N GLY A 40 3.12 -8.84 9.57
CA GLY A 40 1.99 -7.99 9.18
C GLY A 40 0.99 -7.75 10.30
N ILE A 41 0.21 -6.68 10.15
CA ILE A 41 -0.89 -6.31 11.06
C ILE A 41 -2.16 -6.20 10.23
N MET A 42 -3.22 -6.90 10.66
CA MET A 42 -4.57 -6.69 10.16
C MET A 42 -5.30 -5.76 11.12
N ALA A 43 -5.78 -4.63 10.60
CA ALA A 43 -6.51 -3.62 11.36
C ALA A 43 -7.84 -3.30 10.68
N LEU A 44 -8.84 -3.01 11.50
CA LEU A 44 -10.17 -2.63 11.06
C LEU A 44 -10.48 -1.21 11.52
N PHE A 45 -11.12 -0.45 10.63
CA PHE A 45 -11.54 0.93 10.83
C PHE A 45 -13.04 0.98 10.48
N PRO A 46 -13.94 1.00 11.49
CA PRO A 46 -15.37 0.77 11.28
C PRO A 46 -16.13 2.01 10.82
N GLU A 47 -15.64 3.21 11.12
CA GLU A 47 -16.38 4.46 10.91
C GLU A 47 -16.18 5.01 9.49
N VAL A 48 -14.99 5.57 9.21
CA VAL A 48 -14.67 6.24 7.94
C VAL A 48 -13.33 5.76 7.37
N PRO A 49 -13.15 5.73 6.04
CA PRO A 49 -11.89 5.31 5.42
C PRO A 49 -10.73 6.29 5.65
N ASP A 50 -11.03 7.58 5.89
CA ASP A 50 -10.05 8.63 6.20
C ASP A 50 -9.21 8.26 7.42
N ASP A 51 -9.82 7.70 8.48
CA ASP A 51 -9.14 7.18 9.67
C ASP A 51 -8.05 6.15 9.30
N ALA A 52 -8.38 5.19 8.43
CA ALA A 52 -7.42 4.18 7.98
C ALA A 52 -6.26 4.80 7.18
N LEU A 53 -6.57 5.80 6.36
CA LEU A 53 -5.60 6.48 5.52
C LEU A 53 -4.65 7.37 6.33
N ASP A 54 -5.19 8.15 7.27
CA ASP A 54 -4.42 8.99 8.17
C ASP A 54 -3.52 8.14 9.09
N ALA A 55 -4.05 7.03 9.59
CA ALA A 55 -3.26 6.04 10.31
C ALA A 55 -2.08 5.54 9.46
N ALA A 56 -2.33 5.17 8.21
CA ALA A 56 -1.29 4.67 7.30
C ALA A 56 -0.22 5.74 7.02
N ILE A 57 -0.62 6.99 6.79
CA ILE A 57 0.29 8.12 6.56
C ILE A 57 1.16 8.35 7.79
N GLU A 58 0.56 8.35 8.99
CA GLU A 58 1.30 8.51 10.23
C GLU A 58 2.26 7.34 10.49
N MET A 59 1.85 6.10 10.23
CA MET A 59 2.72 4.92 10.33
C MET A 59 3.96 5.08 9.46
N GLN A 60 3.83 5.50 8.21
CA GLN A 60 4.96 5.75 7.32
C GLN A 60 5.90 6.84 7.85
N ARG A 61 5.35 7.91 8.45
CA ARG A 61 6.14 8.95 9.13
C ARG A 61 6.88 8.39 10.34
N ARG A 62 6.23 7.58 11.18
CA ARG A 62 6.85 6.93 12.35
C ARG A 62 7.92 5.93 11.95
N ILE A 63 7.73 5.14 10.89
CA ILE A 63 8.73 4.21 10.36
C ILE A 63 9.97 4.95 9.85
N ARG A 64 9.80 6.08 9.15
CA ARG A 64 10.94 6.91 8.74
C ARG A 64 11.74 7.43 9.93
N ARG A 65 11.05 7.93 10.96
CA ARG A 65 11.70 8.35 12.22
C ARG A 65 12.39 7.17 12.90
N PHE A 66 11.72 6.02 12.98
CA PHE A 66 12.27 4.78 13.52
C PHE A 66 13.58 4.40 12.82
N ASN A 67 13.61 4.42 11.48
CA ASN A 67 14.81 4.12 10.71
C ASN A 67 15.97 5.10 10.96
N SER A 68 15.70 6.40 11.18
CA SER A 68 16.77 7.37 11.49
C SER A 68 17.49 7.09 12.82
N ILE A 69 16.79 6.50 13.79
CA ILE A 69 17.30 6.22 15.14
C ILE A 69 17.86 4.78 15.23
N PHE A 70 17.12 3.80 14.70
CA PHE A 70 17.36 2.38 14.91
C PHE A 70 18.19 1.69 13.82
N SER A 71 18.39 2.31 12.65
CA SER A 71 19.27 1.75 11.61
C SER A 71 20.70 1.49 12.11
N LYS A 72 21.17 2.28 13.09
CA LYS A 72 22.47 2.07 13.75
C LYS A 72 22.55 0.78 14.57
N ARG A 73 21.44 0.38 15.20
CA ARG A 73 21.38 -0.80 16.08
C ARG A 73 21.19 -2.09 15.29
N PHE A 74 20.26 -2.07 14.33
CA PHE A 74 19.86 -3.28 13.61
C PHE A 74 20.52 -3.42 12.23
N LYS A 75 21.29 -2.41 11.78
CA LYS A 75 22.00 -2.39 10.49
C LYS A 75 21.11 -2.57 9.24
N PHE A 76 19.81 -2.35 9.36
CA PHE A 76 18.87 -2.32 8.23
C PHE A 76 17.79 -1.25 8.43
N ASN A 77 17.08 -0.93 7.34
CA ASN A 77 15.91 -0.05 7.35
C ASN A 77 14.64 -0.88 7.25
N VAL A 78 13.68 -0.64 8.15
CA VAL A 78 12.33 -1.19 8.09
C VAL A 78 11.59 -0.57 6.92
N LYS A 79 10.98 -1.40 6.09
CA LYS A 79 10.03 -0.98 5.05
C LYS A 79 8.70 -1.66 5.36
N SER A 80 7.61 -0.91 5.27
CA SER A 80 6.26 -1.43 5.45
C SER A 80 5.42 -0.98 4.26
N GLY A 81 4.77 -1.95 3.63
CA GLY A 81 3.72 -1.72 2.66
C GLY A 81 2.37 -1.73 3.37
N ILE A 82 1.51 -0.77 3.05
CA ILE A 82 0.16 -0.68 3.61
C ILE A 82 -0.84 -0.75 2.46
N GLY A 83 -1.73 -1.74 2.52
CA GLY A 83 -2.85 -1.88 1.61
C GLY A 83 -4.17 -1.59 2.31
N ILE A 84 -5.01 -0.75 1.72
CA ILE A 84 -6.31 -0.38 2.29
C ILE A 84 -7.41 -0.69 1.28
N HIS A 85 -8.47 -1.33 1.77
CA HIS A 85 -9.68 -1.56 1.00
C HIS A 85 -10.91 -1.38 1.89
N THR A 86 -11.96 -0.78 1.33
CA THR A 86 -13.21 -0.53 2.02
C THR A 86 -14.30 -1.45 1.46
N GLY A 87 -14.81 -2.34 2.30
CA GLY A 87 -15.84 -3.30 1.92
C GLY A 87 -16.57 -3.87 3.14
N SER A 88 -17.72 -4.49 2.89
CA SER A 88 -18.51 -5.11 3.96
C SER A 88 -17.79 -6.33 4.53
N LEU A 89 -17.90 -6.53 5.84
CA LEU A 89 -17.34 -7.69 6.51
C LEU A 89 -18.28 -8.20 7.61
N ILE A 90 -18.11 -9.46 7.98
CA ILE A 90 -18.73 -10.04 9.18
C ILE A 90 -17.61 -10.26 10.21
N LEU A 91 -17.79 -9.67 11.39
CA LEU A 91 -16.99 -9.93 12.58
C LEU A 91 -17.83 -10.80 13.51
N GLY A 92 -17.31 -11.98 13.88
CA GLY A 92 -18.03 -12.90 14.75
C GLY A 92 -17.09 -13.84 15.50
N MET A 93 -17.64 -14.51 16.51
CA MET A 93 -16.94 -15.60 17.20
C MET A 93 -17.10 -16.88 16.38
N VAL A 94 -15.98 -17.52 16.04
CA VAL A 94 -15.96 -18.79 15.28
C VAL A 94 -15.09 -19.77 16.04
N GLY A 95 -15.59 -20.98 16.24
CA GLY A 95 -14.88 -21.97 17.02
C GLY A 95 -15.73 -23.16 17.44
N GLU A 96 -15.10 -24.06 18.19
CA GLU A 96 -15.75 -25.18 18.86
C GLU A 96 -15.68 -24.98 20.38
N GLU A 97 -16.35 -25.82 21.16
CA GLU A 97 -16.52 -25.67 22.62
C GLU A 97 -15.22 -25.38 23.39
N LYS A 98 -14.07 -25.91 22.94
CA LYS A 98 -12.76 -25.75 23.59
C LYS A 98 -11.88 -24.67 22.96
N ARG A 99 -12.31 -24.05 21.86
CA ARG A 99 -11.56 -22.99 21.19
C ARG A 99 -12.48 -22.07 20.39
N ILE A 100 -12.72 -20.88 20.94
CA ILE A 100 -13.47 -19.79 20.31
C ILE A 100 -12.51 -18.65 20.02
N ASP A 101 -12.40 -18.25 18.76
CA ASP A 101 -11.60 -17.11 18.30
C ASP A 101 -12.52 -16.09 17.60
N THR A 102 -12.28 -14.79 17.80
CA THR A 102 -12.92 -13.75 16.97
C THR A 102 -12.34 -13.82 15.57
N THR A 103 -13.19 -14.02 14.58
CA THR A 103 -12.80 -14.15 13.18
C THR A 103 -13.53 -13.11 12.34
N VAL A 104 -12.78 -12.53 11.42
CA VAL A 104 -13.32 -11.71 10.33
C VAL A 104 -13.40 -12.59 9.09
N ILE A 105 -14.59 -12.67 8.52
CA ILE A 105 -14.81 -13.38 7.25
C ILE A 105 -15.28 -12.35 6.23
N SER A 106 -14.42 -12.03 5.26
CA SER A 106 -14.80 -11.15 4.15
C SER A 106 -13.83 -11.22 2.98
N ASP A 107 -14.37 -11.05 1.77
CA ASP A 107 -13.61 -10.70 0.57
C ASP A 107 -12.83 -9.39 0.76
N ALA A 108 -13.36 -8.45 1.55
CA ALA A 108 -12.72 -7.16 1.82
C ALA A 108 -11.35 -7.31 2.50
N VAL A 109 -11.21 -8.24 3.45
CA VAL A 109 -9.94 -8.54 4.13
C VAL A 109 -8.92 -9.10 3.15
N ASN A 110 -9.38 -10.00 2.27
CA ASN A 110 -8.52 -10.58 1.25
C ASN A 110 -8.07 -9.53 0.23
N LEU A 111 -8.94 -8.59 -0.13
CA LEU A 111 -8.60 -7.46 -1.00
C LEU A 111 -7.60 -6.51 -0.34
N ALA A 112 -7.79 -6.15 0.94
CA ALA A 112 -6.83 -5.33 1.67
C ALA A 112 -5.43 -5.98 1.70
N SER A 113 -5.36 -7.28 1.96
CA SER A 113 -4.10 -8.04 1.89
C SER A 113 -3.48 -8.05 0.49
N ARG A 114 -4.30 -8.05 -0.56
CA ARG A 114 -3.80 -7.98 -1.95
C ARG A 114 -3.30 -6.59 -2.30
N MET A 115 -3.98 -5.53 -1.83
CA MET A 115 -3.47 -4.16 -1.93
C MET A 115 -2.09 -4.05 -1.26
N GLU A 116 -1.89 -4.69 -0.09
CA GLU A 116 -0.58 -4.75 0.56
C GLU A 116 0.43 -5.48 -0.32
N GLY A 117 0.05 -6.60 -0.92
CA GLY A 117 0.90 -7.34 -1.85
C GLY A 117 1.37 -6.51 -3.04
N LEU A 118 0.50 -5.67 -3.61
CA LEU A 118 0.84 -4.77 -4.71
C LEU A 118 1.92 -3.75 -4.32
N THR A 119 1.99 -3.36 -3.04
CA THR A 119 3.01 -2.41 -2.57
C THR A 119 4.44 -2.94 -2.78
N LYS A 120 4.62 -4.27 -2.70
CA LYS A 120 5.90 -4.95 -2.96
C LYS A 120 6.27 -4.94 -4.43
N ILE A 121 5.29 -5.00 -5.32
CA ILE A 121 5.46 -4.99 -6.78
C ILE A 121 5.85 -3.57 -7.22
N TYR A 122 4.99 -2.60 -6.94
CA TYR A 122 5.19 -1.22 -7.38
C TYR A 122 6.19 -0.42 -6.52
N LYS A 123 6.67 -0.99 -5.41
CA LYS A 123 7.57 -0.34 -4.42
C LYS A 123 6.96 0.93 -3.81
N ASN A 124 5.66 0.90 -3.59
CA ASN A 124 4.90 1.97 -2.93
C ASN A 124 4.80 1.72 -1.42
N ASN A 125 4.48 2.78 -0.68
CA ASN A 125 4.30 2.70 0.77
C ASN A 125 2.83 2.46 1.15
N ILE A 126 1.90 3.09 0.43
CA ILE A 126 0.46 3.02 0.68
C ILE A 126 -0.23 2.84 -0.66
N ILE A 127 -1.07 1.82 -0.76
CA ILE A 127 -1.97 1.57 -1.89
C ILE A 127 -3.39 1.44 -1.35
N ILE A 128 -4.32 2.11 -2.01
CA ILE A 128 -5.75 2.04 -1.70
C ILE A 128 -6.53 1.56 -2.93
N SER A 129 -7.64 0.86 -2.71
CA SER A 129 -8.61 0.57 -3.78
C SER A 129 -9.42 1.80 -4.16
N GLU A 130 -9.96 1.83 -5.37
CA GLU A 130 -10.90 2.85 -5.83
C GLU A 130 -12.13 2.95 -4.90
N GLU A 131 -12.64 1.84 -4.37
CA GLU A 131 -13.77 1.86 -3.43
C GLU A 131 -13.44 2.58 -2.12
N THR A 132 -12.18 2.55 -1.67
CA THR A 132 -11.72 3.35 -0.54
C THR A 132 -11.68 4.82 -0.93
N TYR A 133 -11.07 5.15 -2.07
CA TYR A 133 -10.95 6.53 -2.54
C TYR A 133 -12.32 7.22 -2.70
N LYS A 134 -13.29 6.54 -3.30
CA LYS A 134 -14.66 7.05 -3.51
C LYS A 134 -15.45 7.30 -2.22
N LYS A 135 -15.00 6.73 -1.09
CA LYS A 135 -15.66 6.85 0.21
C LYS A 135 -14.93 7.80 1.16
N LEU A 136 -13.79 8.37 0.75
CA LEU A 136 -13.13 9.42 1.51
C LEU A 136 -14.05 10.64 1.60
N GLU A 137 -14.06 11.30 2.76
CA GLU A 137 -14.87 12.50 2.97
C GLU A 137 -14.30 13.71 2.23
N SER A 138 -12.97 13.81 2.15
CA SER A 138 -12.24 14.92 1.50
C SER A 138 -11.06 14.38 0.69
N PRO A 139 -11.31 13.65 -0.43
CA PRO A 139 -10.25 13.02 -1.23
C PRO A 139 -9.20 14.01 -1.75
N GLU A 140 -9.54 15.29 -1.90
CA GLU A 140 -8.65 16.38 -2.31
C GLU A 140 -7.54 16.72 -1.30
N ASP A 141 -7.70 16.35 -0.02
CA ASP A 141 -6.67 16.54 1.01
C ASP A 141 -5.53 15.53 0.87
N TYR A 142 -5.73 14.50 0.03
CA TYR A 142 -4.79 13.43 -0.21
C TYR A 142 -4.16 13.55 -1.60
N TYR A 143 -2.83 13.46 -1.64
CA TYR A 143 -2.08 13.32 -2.87
C TYR A 143 -2.19 11.87 -3.34
N CYS A 144 -3.25 11.57 -4.08
CA CYS A 144 -3.46 10.28 -4.74
C CYS A 144 -2.98 10.33 -6.19
N ARG A 145 -2.49 9.19 -6.68
CA ARG A 145 -2.14 9.01 -8.10
C ARG A 145 -2.65 7.65 -8.56
N TYR A 146 -3.30 7.61 -9.72
CA TYR A 146 -3.71 6.33 -10.31
C TYR A 146 -2.48 5.41 -10.45
N LEU A 147 -2.62 4.11 -10.20
CA LEU A 147 -1.51 3.17 -10.29
C LEU A 147 -1.77 2.08 -11.33
N ASP A 148 -2.85 1.32 -11.17
CA ASP A 148 -3.20 0.24 -12.10
C ASP A 148 -4.67 -0.18 -11.94
N THR A 149 -5.15 -1.07 -12.81
CA THR A 149 -6.43 -1.76 -12.71
C THR A 149 -6.18 -3.26 -12.80
N VAL A 150 -6.34 -3.95 -11.67
CA VAL A 150 -5.90 -5.35 -11.52
C VAL A 150 -7.08 -6.31 -11.45
N GLN A 151 -6.98 -7.45 -12.15
CA GLN A 151 -7.94 -8.52 -11.98
C GLN A 151 -7.67 -9.28 -10.68
N VAL A 152 -8.64 -9.29 -9.77
CA VAL A 152 -8.51 -10.02 -8.51
C VAL A 152 -9.16 -11.40 -8.65
N LYS A 153 -8.39 -12.45 -8.29
CA LYS A 153 -8.89 -13.83 -8.27
C LYS A 153 -10.16 -13.92 -7.42
N GLY A 154 -11.25 -14.38 -8.03
CA GLY A 154 -12.55 -14.54 -7.39
C GLY A 154 -13.52 -13.38 -7.60
N ARG A 155 -13.09 -12.27 -8.23
CA ARG A 155 -13.99 -11.20 -8.68
C ARG A 155 -14.15 -11.22 -10.20
N LYS A 156 -15.34 -10.81 -10.64
CA LYS A 156 -15.65 -10.61 -12.07
C LYS A 156 -15.05 -9.29 -12.58
N ASN A 157 -15.23 -8.22 -11.81
CA ASN A 157 -14.77 -6.89 -12.21
C ASN A 157 -13.33 -6.65 -11.69
N PRO A 158 -12.48 -6.01 -12.50
CA PRO A 158 -11.16 -5.58 -12.06
C PRO A 158 -11.28 -4.46 -11.02
N VAL A 159 -10.25 -4.31 -10.20
CA VAL A 159 -10.18 -3.30 -9.15
C VAL A 159 -9.14 -2.27 -9.53
N THR A 160 -9.56 -1.02 -9.65
CA THR A 160 -8.64 0.11 -9.82
C THR A 160 -7.95 0.41 -8.49
N VAL A 161 -6.65 0.66 -8.55
CA VAL A 161 -5.79 0.90 -7.39
C VAL A 161 -5.05 2.22 -7.55
N LEU A 162 -4.90 2.93 -6.43
CA LEU A 162 -4.23 4.22 -6.36
C LEU A 162 -3.08 4.14 -5.35
N GLU A 163 -1.98 4.84 -5.64
CA GLU A 163 -0.96 5.09 -4.63
C GLU A 163 -1.27 6.38 -3.86
N VAL A 164 -0.97 6.40 -2.56
CA VAL A 164 -1.08 7.62 -1.74
C VAL A 164 0.30 8.13 -1.39
N LEU A 165 0.55 9.40 -1.73
CA LEU A 165 1.88 10.01 -1.69
C LEU A 165 2.20 10.69 -0.35
N ASN A 166 1.20 11.01 0.46
CA ASN A 166 1.33 11.77 1.72
C ASN A 166 2.31 11.13 2.74
N GLY A 167 2.53 9.81 2.65
CA GLY A 167 3.48 9.07 3.49
C GLY A 167 4.96 9.20 3.09
N LEU A 168 5.25 9.73 1.90
CA LEU A 168 6.61 9.79 1.32
C LEU A 168 7.50 10.85 1.98
N SER A 169 8.81 10.77 1.72
CA SER A 169 9.74 11.84 2.07
C SER A 169 9.48 13.09 1.24
N PRO A 170 9.71 14.32 1.77
CA PRO A 170 9.42 15.55 1.04
C PRO A 170 10.02 15.58 -0.37
N LYS A 171 11.29 15.14 -0.51
CA LYS A 171 11.98 15.05 -1.81
C LYS A 171 11.29 14.12 -2.80
N ILE A 172 10.82 12.94 -2.36
CA ILE A 172 10.17 11.98 -3.27
C ILE A 172 8.74 12.45 -3.59
N LEU A 173 8.04 13.01 -2.61
CA LEU A 173 6.71 13.60 -2.78
C LEU A 173 6.72 14.69 -3.85
N GLU A 174 7.65 15.65 -3.74
CA GLU A 174 7.81 16.75 -4.70
C GLU A 174 8.03 16.23 -6.13
N LEU A 175 8.92 15.25 -6.30
CA LEU A 175 9.18 14.63 -7.62
C LEU A 175 7.93 13.96 -8.18
N LYS A 176 7.19 13.20 -7.36
CA LYS A 176 5.97 12.51 -7.81
C LYS A 176 4.83 13.46 -8.12
N ILE A 177 4.67 14.55 -7.36
CA ILE A 177 3.70 15.61 -7.68
C ILE A 177 4.06 16.26 -9.01
N LYS A 178 5.33 16.63 -9.20
CA LYS A 178 5.81 17.27 -10.43
C LYS A 178 5.58 16.42 -11.68
N THR A 179 5.64 15.10 -11.57
CA THR A 179 5.43 14.18 -12.69
C THR A 179 4.06 13.53 -12.73
N LYS A 180 3.14 13.88 -11.81
CA LYS A 180 1.84 13.21 -11.65
C LYS A 180 1.03 13.25 -12.94
N ASP A 181 0.77 14.44 -13.47
CA ASP A 181 -0.11 14.60 -14.63
C ASP A 181 0.48 13.96 -15.89
N MET A 182 1.80 14.08 -16.10
CA MET A 182 2.48 13.37 -17.19
C MET A 182 2.36 11.85 -17.08
N TYR A 183 2.48 11.32 -15.86
CA TYR A 183 2.37 9.89 -15.62
C TYR A 183 0.94 9.38 -15.86
N GLU A 184 -0.07 10.09 -15.34
CA GLU A 184 -1.48 9.71 -15.55
C GLU A 184 -1.88 9.84 -17.03
N ASN A 185 -1.43 10.89 -17.72
CA ASN A 185 -1.63 11.02 -19.16
C ASN A 185 -0.97 9.89 -19.95
N ALA A 186 0.22 9.42 -19.52
CA ALA A 186 0.88 8.29 -20.16
C ALA A 186 0.07 6.99 -20.01
N ILE A 187 -0.58 6.81 -18.86
CA ILE A 187 -1.47 5.67 -18.62
C ILE A 187 -2.71 5.75 -19.49
N SER A 188 -3.36 6.92 -19.56
CA SER A 188 -4.53 7.11 -20.44
C SER A 188 -4.18 6.79 -21.90
N LEU A 189 -3.06 7.29 -22.40
CA LEU A 189 -2.57 6.97 -23.75
C LEU A 189 -2.28 5.47 -23.93
N TYR A 190 -1.75 4.80 -22.91
CA TYR A 190 -1.54 3.36 -22.97
C TYR A 190 -2.86 2.58 -23.07
N MET A 191 -3.88 2.99 -22.31
CA MET A 191 -5.22 2.40 -22.38
C MET A 191 -5.90 2.65 -23.73
N GLU A 192 -5.57 3.76 -24.40
CA GLU A 192 -6.02 4.09 -25.76
C GLU A 192 -5.16 3.45 -26.87
N GLU A 193 -4.29 2.50 -26.53
CA GLU A 193 -3.36 1.80 -27.44
C GLU A 193 -2.31 2.71 -28.13
N GLU A 194 -2.20 3.97 -27.72
CA GLU A 194 -1.25 4.99 -28.20
C GLU A 194 0.15 4.80 -27.57
N THR A 195 0.69 3.59 -27.71
CA THR A 195 1.88 3.10 -27.00
C THR A 195 3.11 3.98 -27.19
N GLN A 196 3.37 4.47 -28.41
CA GLN A 196 4.53 5.34 -28.67
C GLN A 196 4.46 6.68 -27.92
N LYS A 197 3.25 7.26 -27.81
CA LYS A 197 3.06 8.52 -27.06
C LYS A 197 3.20 8.27 -25.56
N ALA A 198 2.62 7.17 -25.06
CA ALA A 198 2.77 6.75 -23.67
C ALA A 198 4.24 6.53 -23.28
N GLN A 199 5.02 5.80 -24.10
CA GLN A 199 6.45 5.56 -23.87
C GLN A 199 7.25 6.86 -23.78
N LYS A 200 6.98 7.82 -24.68
CA LYS A 200 7.63 9.15 -24.65
C LYS A 200 7.35 9.89 -23.35
N LEU A 201 6.09 9.92 -22.89
CA LEU A 201 5.74 10.57 -21.62
C LEU A 201 6.38 9.86 -20.42
N LEU A 202 6.39 8.52 -20.39
CA LEU A 202 7.05 7.77 -19.32
C LEU A 202 8.56 8.03 -19.29
N ALA A 203 9.20 8.15 -20.45
CA ALA A 203 10.61 8.53 -20.51
C ALA A 203 10.86 9.94 -19.93
N GLU A 204 9.97 10.91 -20.21
CA GLU A 204 10.04 12.25 -19.59
C GLU A 204 9.81 12.21 -18.07
N VAL A 205 8.84 11.41 -17.60
CA VAL A 205 8.62 11.17 -16.17
C VAL A 205 9.90 10.65 -15.51
N LEU A 206 10.58 9.69 -16.15
CA LEU A 206 11.80 9.08 -15.61
C LEU A 206 13.04 9.97 -15.71
N LYS A 207 13.09 10.93 -16.65
CA LYS A 207 14.11 11.98 -16.66
C LYS A 207 14.00 12.90 -15.44
N ILE A 208 12.77 13.25 -15.04
CA ILE A 208 12.51 14.12 -13.89
C ILE A 208 12.58 13.35 -12.57
N ASN A 209 11.99 12.15 -12.52
CA ASN A 209 11.96 11.26 -11.37
C ASN A 209 12.52 9.87 -11.74
N PRO A 210 13.86 9.70 -11.72
CA PRO A 210 14.49 8.41 -12.02
C PRO A 210 14.16 7.30 -11.02
N TYR A 211 13.43 7.59 -9.93
CA TYR A 211 13.07 6.63 -8.89
C TYR A 211 11.61 6.18 -8.98
N ASP A 212 10.86 6.61 -9.99
CA ASP A 212 9.45 6.24 -10.15
C ASP A 212 9.30 4.79 -10.64
N THR A 213 9.23 3.85 -9.69
CA THR A 213 9.10 2.41 -10.01
C THR A 213 7.87 2.09 -10.85
N PRO A 214 6.65 2.61 -10.56
CA PRO A 214 5.50 2.41 -11.43
C PRO A 214 5.74 2.81 -12.88
N ALA A 215 6.36 3.98 -13.13
CA ALA A 215 6.68 4.41 -14.49
C ALA A 215 7.70 3.49 -15.18
N LYS A 216 8.73 3.01 -14.45
CA LYS A 216 9.69 2.04 -14.99
C LYS A 216 9.04 0.72 -15.39
N LEU A 217 8.20 0.17 -14.51
CA LEU A 217 7.54 -1.11 -14.74
C LEU A 217 6.63 -1.04 -15.97
N LEU A 218 5.86 0.05 -16.10
CA LEU A 218 4.99 0.23 -17.26
C LEU A 218 5.79 0.39 -18.56
N LEU A 219 6.86 1.19 -18.54
CA LEU A 219 7.73 1.36 -19.71
C LEU A 219 8.37 0.03 -20.13
N GLN A 220 8.89 -0.75 -19.18
CA GLN A 220 9.45 -2.09 -19.43
C GLN A 220 8.40 -3.05 -20.00
N LYS A 221 7.17 -3.02 -19.48
CA LYS A 221 6.07 -3.84 -20.00
C LYS A 221 5.77 -3.51 -21.46
N MET A 222 5.77 -2.22 -21.82
CA MET A 222 5.57 -1.77 -23.20
C MET A 222 6.71 -2.20 -24.13
N GLU A 223 7.96 -2.15 -23.65
CA GLU A 223 9.14 -2.55 -24.44
C GLU A 223 9.22 -4.07 -24.68
N GLN A 224 8.75 -4.87 -23.71
CA GLN A 224 8.78 -6.34 -23.80
C GLN A 224 7.63 -6.93 -24.65
N GLY A 225 6.71 -6.09 -25.15
CA GLY A 225 5.62 -6.53 -26.01
C GLY A 225 4.60 -7.43 -25.32
N ASP A 226 4.57 -7.45 -23.98
CA ASP A 226 3.70 -8.33 -23.22
C ASP A 226 2.28 -7.73 -23.16
N LEU A 227 1.51 -8.04 -24.20
CA LEU A 227 0.07 -7.76 -24.38
C LEU A 227 -0.82 -8.60 -23.44
N SER A 228 -0.27 -9.25 -22.41
CA SER A 228 -1.03 -10.05 -21.46
C SER A 228 -1.67 -9.21 -20.34
N CYS A 229 -2.57 -8.31 -20.73
CA CYS A 229 -3.74 -7.96 -19.92
C CYS A 229 -4.99 -8.26 -20.76
N LYS A 230 -5.31 -9.55 -20.84
CA LYS A 230 -6.67 -10.04 -21.03
C LYS A 230 -7.11 -10.72 -19.74
#